data_AF-A0A7L3AQV5-F1
#
_entry.id   AF-A0A7L3AQV5-F1
#
_cell.length_a   1.000
_cell.length_b   1.000
_cell.length_c   1.000
_cell.angle_alpha   90.00
_cell.angle_beta   90.00
_cell.angle_gamma   90.00
#
_symmetry.space_group_name_H-M   'P 1'
#
loop_
_entity.id
_entity.type
_entity.pdbx_description
1 polymer ?
#
loop_
_entity_poly.entity_id
_entity_poly.type
_entity_poly.pdbx_seq_one_letter_code
_entity_poly.pdbx_strand_id
1 'polypeptide(L)'
;FSGLNCEFRPCEASNPCENGAVCIEEMNLDIFPLGFQCQCVKGFAGPRCEINVNECSSNPCLHGYCYDIVDGFYCLCNPGYAGLKCDQDIDDCIINACEHNSTCVDLHLRYQCVCLPGWEGTFCENESNECNSEPCKNNGTCMDLFNSYRCTCTAGWTGPDCSEDVNECASEPCLNGATCYESVKQGQFVCVCPPFYTGDFCHQRFMEINECLSGPCKNNGTCLDLVNRFICSCAPGYYGSMCEMDVNECETLPCLHGGSCINRLGGYRCFCPSGFTGDRCEVNIDECMSAPCLNNGSCIDEISSYKCHCMRGFIGTNCEINVNECLPDPCLHGRCVDLIDGYQCSCESGWTGSRCEININECESAPCVNGGSCQDEVGAFVCTCQSGYTGRFCEVDVDVCREPTLNSVLCYNGGVCVDGPGRTFNCRCLAGFSGQFCEIEVNECNSSPCLHGSTCEDHINGYTCKCRQG
;
A
#
# COMPACT_ATOMS: atom_id res chain seq x y z
N PHE A 1 40.73 -153.11 -33.25
CA PHE A 1 40.09 -153.77 -32.11
C PHE A 1 41.17 -154.59 -31.39
N SER A 2 41.45 -154.29 -30.12
CA SER A 2 42.50 -154.89 -29.27
C SER A 2 41.95 -155.16 -27.85
N GLY A 3 42.62 -155.96 -27.02
CA GLY A 3 42.18 -156.30 -25.65
C GLY A 3 41.33 -157.57 -25.51
N LEU A 4 41.06 -157.99 -24.26
CA LEU A 4 40.43 -159.28 -23.89
C LEU A 4 39.03 -159.51 -24.49
N ASN A 5 38.33 -158.42 -24.83
CA ASN A 5 36.98 -158.45 -25.42
C ASN A 5 36.93 -157.88 -26.85
N CYS A 6 38.09 -157.72 -27.51
CA CYS A 6 38.19 -157.13 -28.86
C CYS A 6 37.52 -155.75 -28.98
N GLU A 7 37.83 -154.83 -28.08
CA GLU A 7 37.29 -153.46 -28.03
C GLU A 7 38.02 -152.51 -29.01
N PHE A 8 37.32 -151.48 -29.50
CA PHE A 8 37.93 -150.44 -30.33
C PHE A 8 38.65 -149.43 -29.44
N ARG A 9 39.94 -149.18 -29.72
CA ARG A 9 40.79 -148.25 -28.98
C ARG A 9 41.20 -147.06 -29.87
N PRO A 10 40.48 -145.92 -29.81
CA PRO A 10 40.69 -144.78 -30.69
C PRO A 10 42.10 -144.16 -30.66
N CYS A 11 42.74 -144.04 -29.49
CA CYS A 11 44.06 -143.44 -29.32
C CYS A 11 45.20 -144.32 -29.86
N GLU A 12 45.06 -145.65 -29.85
CA GLU A 12 46.10 -146.59 -30.34
C GLU A 12 46.20 -146.64 -31.87
N ALA A 13 45.10 -146.35 -32.59
CA ALA A 13 45.06 -146.39 -34.05
C ALA A 13 45.64 -145.11 -34.71
N SER A 14 45.29 -143.95 -34.16
CA SER A 14 45.72 -142.62 -34.59
C SER A 14 45.32 -141.63 -33.50
N ASN A 15 46.23 -140.75 -33.04
CA ASN A 15 45.86 -139.73 -32.06
C ASN A 15 44.78 -138.78 -32.65
N PRO A 16 43.54 -138.79 -32.14
CA PRO A 16 42.43 -137.97 -32.63
C PRO A 16 42.43 -136.54 -32.07
N CYS A 17 43.37 -136.19 -31.19
CA CYS A 17 43.50 -134.87 -30.60
C CYS A 17 44.36 -133.94 -31.47
N GLU A 18 44.00 -132.66 -31.51
CA GLU A 18 44.68 -131.62 -32.28
C GLU A 18 45.66 -130.80 -31.41
N ASN A 19 46.44 -129.92 -32.04
CA ASN A 19 47.31 -128.95 -31.36
C ASN A 19 48.28 -129.56 -30.33
N GLY A 20 48.81 -130.76 -30.65
CA GLY A 20 49.79 -131.46 -29.81
C GLY A 20 49.20 -132.06 -28.52
N ALA A 21 47.87 -132.14 -28.39
CA ALA A 21 47.21 -132.72 -27.25
C ALA A 21 47.40 -134.25 -27.16
N VAL A 22 47.34 -134.75 -25.92
CA VAL A 22 47.57 -136.17 -25.61
C VAL A 22 46.22 -136.89 -25.51
N CYS A 23 46.05 -137.97 -26.28
CA CYS A 23 44.85 -138.80 -26.23
C CYS A 23 44.90 -139.79 -25.07
N ILE A 24 43.80 -139.88 -24.33
CA ILE A 24 43.59 -140.78 -23.21
C ILE A 24 42.39 -141.68 -23.53
N GLU A 25 42.60 -142.99 -23.51
CA GLU A 25 41.57 -144.02 -23.75
C GLU A 25 40.58 -144.08 -22.58
N GLU A 26 39.28 -144.01 -22.86
CA GLU A 26 38.21 -144.04 -21.85
C GLU A 26 37.22 -145.18 -22.11
N MET A 27 37.11 -146.09 -21.12
CA MET A 27 36.31 -147.30 -21.25
C MET A 27 34.82 -147.09 -20.91
N ASN A 28 34.46 -145.94 -20.33
CA ASN A 28 33.07 -145.61 -19.96
C ASN A 28 32.40 -144.80 -21.08
N LEU A 29 31.80 -145.50 -22.04
CA LEU A 29 31.17 -144.91 -23.22
C LEU A 29 29.89 -144.11 -22.91
N ASP A 30 29.28 -144.29 -21.74
CA ASP A 30 28.09 -143.49 -21.35
C ASP A 30 28.48 -142.04 -21.00
N ILE A 31 29.71 -141.81 -20.55
CA ILE A 31 30.24 -140.48 -20.21
C ILE A 31 31.11 -139.93 -21.35
N PHE A 32 31.90 -140.81 -21.98
CA PHE A 32 32.78 -140.46 -23.09
C PHE A 32 32.31 -141.20 -24.35
N PRO A 33 31.29 -140.68 -25.07
CA PRO A 33 30.66 -141.39 -26.19
C PRO A 33 31.61 -141.67 -27.36
N LEU A 34 32.76 -141.00 -27.41
CA LEU A 34 33.80 -141.20 -28.41
C LEU A 34 34.87 -142.23 -27.98
N GLY A 35 34.84 -142.70 -26.73
CA GLY A 35 35.80 -143.66 -26.17
C GLY A 35 37.19 -143.08 -25.86
N PHE A 36 37.37 -141.76 -25.98
CA PHE A 36 38.61 -141.08 -25.64
C PHE A 36 38.35 -139.66 -25.11
N GLN A 37 39.33 -139.10 -24.41
CA GLN A 37 39.40 -137.68 -24.09
C GLN A 37 40.78 -137.11 -24.43
N CYS A 38 40.83 -135.82 -24.74
CA CYS A 38 42.06 -135.12 -25.09
C CYS A 38 42.52 -134.21 -23.95
N GLN A 39 43.75 -134.42 -23.48
CA GLN A 39 44.40 -133.50 -22.57
C GLN A 39 45.08 -132.39 -23.37
N CYS A 40 44.46 -131.21 -23.37
CA CYS A 40 44.94 -130.06 -24.14
C CYS A 40 46.23 -129.47 -23.56
N VAL A 41 47.13 -129.03 -24.45
CA VAL A 41 48.21 -128.11 -24.09
C VAL A 41 47.58 -126.77 -23.67
N LYS A 42 48.23 -126.04 -22.76
CA LYS A 42 47.75 -124.72 -22.34
C LYS A 42 47.54 -123.79 -23.54
N GLY A 43 46.51 -122.97 -23.50
CA GLY A 43 46.04 -122.15 -24.62
C GLY A 43 45.05 -122.84 -25.56
N PHE A 44 44.80 -124.15 -25.43
CA PHE A 44 43.82 -124.86 -26.28
C PHE A 44 42.68 -125.49 -25.46
N ALA A 45 41.49 -125.55 -26.05
CA ALA A 45 40.27 -126.10 -25.48
C ALA A 45 39.41 -126.81 -26.54
N GLY A 46 38.31 -127.43 -26.12
CA GLY A 46 37.43 -128.22 -26.99
C GLY A 46 37.65 -129.73 -26.81
N PRO A 47 36.70 -130.56 -27.27
CA PRO A 47 36.74 -132.01 -27.07
C PRO A 47 37.95 -132.68 -27.75
N ARG A 48 38.54 -132.04 -28.77
CA ARG A 48 39.77 -132.48 -29.42
C ARG A 48 40.91 -131.48 -29.27
N CYS A 49 40.76 -130.47 -28.42
CA CYS A 49 41.72 -129.36 -28.26
C CYS A 49 41.92 -128.52 -29.53
N GLU A 50 40.88 -128.40 -30.36
CA GLU A 50 40.88 -127.71 -31.65
C GLU A 50 40.68 -126.19 -31.53
N ILE A 51 40.29 -125.68 -30.36
CA ILE A 51 39.92 -124.28 -30.14
C ILE A 51 41.06 -123.56 -29.44
N ASN A 52 41.60 -122.48 -30.02
CA ASN A 52 42.47 -121.55 -29.28
C ASN A 52 41.63 -120.81 -28.22
N VAL A 53 42.07 -120.84 -26.97
CA VAL A 53 41.43 -120.09 -25.89
C VAL A 53 41.71 -118.62 -26.14
N ASN A 54 40.67 -117.79 -26.13
CA ASN A 54 40.84 -116.34 -26.32
C ASN A 54 41.11 -115.67 -24.96
N GLU A 55 42.38 -115.46 -24.63
CA GLU A 55 42.79 -114.80 -23.38
C GLU A 55 42.33 -113.34 -23.28
N CYS A 56 42.09 -112.68 -24.42
CA CYS A 56 41.55 -111.31 -24.47
C CYS A 56 40.09 -111.21 -24.02
N SER A 57 39.35 -112.31 -23.89
CA SER A 57 37.96 -112.31 -23.38
C SER A 57 37.85 -111.79 -21.94
N SER A 58 38.96 -111.86 -21.19
CA SER A 58 39.05 -111.32 -19.82
C SER A 58 39.28 -109.81 -19.75
N ASN A 59 39.40 -109.13 -20.90
CA ASN A 59 39.80 -107.72 -21.03
C ASN A 59 41.05 -107.37 -20.21
N PRO A 60 42.20 -108.01 -20.46
CA PRO A 60 43.38 -107.85 -19.63
C PRO A 60 44.12 -106.52 -19.85
N CYS A 61 43.87 -105.81 -20.97
CA CYS A 61 44.45 -104.50 -21.27
C CYS A 61 43.53 -103.40 -20.75
N LEU A 62 44.04 -102.52 -19.89
CA LEU A 62 43.25 -101.46 -19.25
C LEU A 62 43.05 -100.27 -20.20
N HIS A 63 44.16 -99.66 -20.64
CA HIS A 63 44.17 -98.49 -21.54
C HIS A 63 44.81 -98.83 -22.89
N GLY A 64 44.34 -99.89 -23.53
CA GLY A 64 44.89 -100.35 -24.80
C GLY A 64 44.08 -101.45 -25.46
N TYR A 65 44.52 -101.86 -26.65
CA TYR A 65 43.89 -102.93 -27.42
C TYR A 65 44.58 -104.27 -27.15
N CYS A 66 43.78 -105.31 -26.89
CA CYS A 66 44.25 -106.67 -26.63
C CYS A 66 44.34 -107.48 -27.92
N TYR A 67 45.46 -108.19 -28.08
CA TYR A 67 45.68 -109.16 -29.14
C TYR A 67 45.93 -110.55 -28.56
N ASP A 68 45.15 -111.50 -29.03
CA ASP A 68 45.17 -112.91 -28.62
C ASP A 68 46.33 -113.66 -29.27
N ILE A 69 47.07 -114.44 -28.47
CA ILE A 69 48.15 -115.32 -28.95
C ILE A 69 48.07 -116.66 -28.20
N VAL A 70 48.70 -117.71 -28.72
CA VAL A 70 48.64 -119.04 -28.07
C VAL A 70 49.26 -118.97 -26.66
N ASP A 71 48.48 -119.34 -25.63
CA ASP A 71 48.87 -119.33 -24.20
C ASP A 71 49.24 -117.92 -23.69
N GLY A 72 48.60 -116.86 -24.21
CA GLY A 72 48.84 -115.50 -23.73
C GLY A 72 48.14 -114.38 -24.51
N PHE A 73 48.46 -113.13 -24.16
CA PHE A 73 47.97 -111.95 -24.87
C PHE A 73 49.08 -110.88 -24.91
N TYR A 74 48.97 -109.92 -25.83
CA TYR A 74 49.76 -108.69 -25.74
C TYR A 74 48.86 -107.45 -25.88
N CYS A 75 49.20 -106.39 -25.14
CA CYS A 75 48.47 -105.13 -25.14
C CYS A 75 49.21 -104.06 -25.94
N LEU A 76 48.51 -103.41 -26.86
CA LEU A 76 48.96 -102.17 -27.50
C LEU A 76 48.39 -100.98 -26.75
N CYS A 77 49.25 -100.24 -26.05
CA CYS A 77 48.82 -99.13 -25.18
C CYS A 77 48.47 -97.87 -25.95
N ASN A 78 47.43 -97.18 -25.48
CA ASN A 78 47.10 -95.83 -25.94
C ASN A 78 48.24 -94.86 -25.54
N PRO A 79 48.44 -93.75 -26.28
CA PRO A 79 49.39 -92.71 -25.90
C PRO A 79 49.19 -92.27 -24.45
N GLY A 80 50.29 -92.08 -23.70
CA GLY A 80 50.27 -91.73 -22.28
C GLY A 80 50.21 -92.94 -21.33
N TYR A 81 50.09 -94.17 -21.84
CA TYR A 81 50.13 -95.37 -21.00
C TYR A 81 51.22 -96.35 -21.43
N ALA A 82 51.80 -97.03 -20.45
CA ALA A 82 52.85 -98.03 -20.59
C ALA A 82 52.56 -99.27 -19.72
N GLY A 83 53.45 -100.25 -19.79
CA GLY A 83 53.33 -101.51 -19.05
C GLY A 83 52.65 -102.62 -19.86
N LEU A 84 52.78 -103.87 -19.37
CA LEU A 84 52.32 -105.07 -20.08
C LEU A 84 50.80 -105.12 -20.26
N LYS A 85 50.05 -104.43 -19.39
CA LYS A 85 48.59 -104.32 -19.43
C LYS A 85 48.10 -102.90 -19.70
N CYS A 86 48.99 -101.98 -20.06
CA CYS A 86 48.68 -100.56 -20.24
C CYS A 86 48.06 -99.93 -18.98
N ASP A 87 48.60 -100.32 -17.82
CA ASP A 87 48.16 -99.94 -16.48
C ASP A 87 49.08 -98.90 -15.82
N GLN A 88 50.20 -98.57 -16.45
CA GLN A 88 51.12 -97.54 -15.98
C GLN A 88 50.86 -96.25 -16.74
N ASP A 89 50.65 -95.14 -16.02
CA ASP A 89 50.62 -93.80 -16.61
C ASP A 89 52.07 -93.34 -16.88
N ILE A 90 52.29 -92.61 -17.97
CA ILE A 90 53.61 -92.06 -18.32
C ILE A 90 53.72 -90.71 -17.62
N ASP A 91 54.63 -90.61 -16.65
CA ASP A 91 54.91 -89.38 -15.92
C ASP A 91 55.50 -88.29 -16.86
N ASP A 92 54.66 -87.33 -17.23
CA ASP A 92 54.99 -86.22 -18.12
C ASP A 92 55.91 -85.17 -17.42
N CYS A 93 56.13 -85.27 -16.10
CA CYS A 93 57.03 -84.38 -15.34
C CYS A 93 58.51 -84.78 -15.40
N ILE A 94 58.88 -85.92 -16.00
CA ILE A 94 60.27 -86.37 -16.11
C ILE A 94 61.14 -85.38 -16.93
N ILE A 95 60.52 -84.60 -17.82
CA ILE A 95 61.13 -83.46 -18.50
C ILE A 95 60.86 -82.22 -17.65
N ASN A 96 61.51 -82.08 -16.49
CA ASN A 96 61.33 -80.94 -15.58
C ASN A 96 61.60 -79.61 -16.29
N ALA A 97 60.53 -78.98 -16.77
CA ALA A 97 60.54 -77.71 -17.48
C ALA A 97 59.84 -76.58 -16.70
N CYS A 98 59.48 -76.84 -15.44
CA CYS A 98 59.06 -75.79 -14.50
C CYS A 98 60.29 -75.08 -13.91
N GLU A 99 60.36 -73.77 -14.07
CA GLU A 99 61.43 -72.91 -13.56
C GLU A 99 61.28 -72.65 -12.05
N HIS A 100 62.35 -72.14 -11.42
CA HIS A 100 62.36 -71.65 -10.03
C HIS A 100 61.93 -72.66 -8.95
N ASN A 101 62.23 -73.95 -9.14
CA ASN A 101 61.83 -75.06 -8.25
C ASN A 101 60.30 -75.16 -8.04
N SER A 102 59.52 -74.69 -9.02
CA SER A 102 58.06 -74.80 -8.99
C SER A 102 57.59 -76.26 -9.07
N THR A 103 56.40 -76.54 -8.55
CA THR A 103 55.92 -77.93 -8.44
C THR A 103 55.31 -78.38 -9.77
N CYS A 104 55.83 -79.46 -10.35
CA CYS A 104 55.23 -80.09 -11.52
C CYS A 104 54.10 -81.04 -11.10
N VAL A 105 52.94 -80.91 -11.74
CA VAL A 105 51.80 -81.80 -11.57
C VAL A 105 51.58 -82.56 -12.89
N ASP A 106 51.73 -83.87 -12.82
CA ASP A 106 51.50 -84.79 -13.93
C ASP A 106 50.01 -84.88 -14.27
N LEU A 107 49.66 -84.77 -15.55
CA LEU A 107 48.30 -84.90 -16.08
C LEU A 107 48.34 -85.77 -17.34
N HIS A 108 47.20 -86.33 -17.74
CA HIS A 108 47.16 -87.17 -18.94
C HIS A 108 47.58 -86.40 -20.21
N LEU A 109 48.75 -86.75 -20.78
CA LEU A 109 49.38 -86.20 -22.00
C LEU A 109 49.94 -84.76 -21.86
N ARG A 110 50.06 -84.22 -20.64
CA ARG A 110 50.61 -82.88 -20.37
C ARG A 110 50.99 -82.74 -18.90
N TYR A 111 51.86 -81.79 -18.56
CA TYR A 111 52.06 -81.39 -17.16
C TYR A 111 51.59 -79.95 -16.90
N GLN A 112 51.40 -79.61 -15.64
CA GLN A 112 51.11 -78.26 -15.18
C GLN A 112 52.11 -77.83 -14.11
N CYS A 113 52.70 -76.64 -14.26
CA CYS A 113 53.53 -76.03 -13.23
C CYS A 113 52.66 -75.24 -12.25
N VAL A 114 52.81 -75.53 -10.95
CA VAL A 114 52.26 -74.72 -9.86
C VAL A 114 53.36 -73.81 -9.35
N CYS A 115 53.24 -72.53 -9.67
CA CYS A 115 54.24 -71.51 -9.36
C CYS A 115 54.27 -71.19 -7.87
N LEU A 116 55.48 -70.95 -7.36
CA LEU A 116 55.68 -70.40 -6.02
C LEU A 116 55.17 -68.94 -5.96
N PRO A 117 54.79 -68.43 -4.77
CA PRO A 117 54.43 -67.01 -4.61
C PRO A 117 55.54 -66.10 -5.14
N GLY A 118 55.18 -65.08 -5.93
CA GLY A 118 56.15 -64.20 -6.62
C GLY A 118 56.48 -64.63 -8.06
N TRP A 119 55.89 -65.72 -8.58
CA TRP A 119 56.17 -66.23 -9.93
C TRP A 119 54.89 -66.49 -10.73
N GLU A 120 54.93 -66.18 -12.03
CA GLU A 120 53.85 -66.39 -12.99
C GLU A 120 54.38 -66.89 -14.35
N GLY A 121 53.46 -67.26 -15.24
CA GLY A 121 53.78 -67.86 -16.54
C GLY A 121 53.47 -69.35 -16.61
N THR A 122 53.52 -69.92 -17.81
CA THR A 122 53.14 -71.33 -18.05
C THR A 122 54.15 -72.31 -17.46
N PHE A 123 55.40 -71.87 -17.33
CA PHE A 123 56.51 -72.61 -16.76
C PHE A 123 57.04 -71.94 -15.47
N CYS A 124 56.32 -70.95 -14.93
CA CYS A 124 56.74 -70.14 -13.78
C CYS A 124 58.05 -69.38 -14.04
N GLU A 125 58.22 -68.92 -15.27
CA GLU A 125 59.43 -68.30 -15.79
C GLU A 125 59.54 -66.79 -15.50
N ASN A 126 58.42 -66.12 -15.19
CA ASN A 126 58.36 -64.68 -14.99
C ASN A 126 58.13 -64.36 -13.51
N GLU A 127 58.76 -63.30 -13.02
CA GLU A 127 58.46 -62.73 -11.72
C GLU A 127 57.11 -62.01 -11.80
N SER A 128 56.25 -62.22 -10.80
CA SER A 128 54.90 -61.67 -10.81
C SER A 128 54.92 -60.20 -10.44
N ASN A 129 54.42 -59.34 -11.34
CA ASN A 129 54.30 -57.93 -11.03
C ASN A 129 53.00 -57.66 -10.24
N GLU A 130 53.11 -57.45 -8.92
CA GLU A 130 51.96 -57.23 -8.04
C GLU A 130 51.24 -55.89 -8.33
N CYS A 131 51.90 -54.94 -8.98
CA CYS A 131 51.30 -53.65 -9.36
C CYS A 131 50.26 -53.76 -10.49
N ASN A 132 50.26 -54.85 -11.27
CA ASN A 132 49.22 -55.10 -12.29
C ASN A 132 47.81 -55.23 -11.69
N SER A 133 47.70 -55.55 -10.41
CA SER A 133 46.41 -55.65 -9.69
C SER A 133 45.82 -54.28 -9.27
N GLU A 134 46.52 -53.18 -9.58
CA GLU A 134 46.19 -51.82 -9.13
C GLU A 134 45.93 -51.72 -7.61
N PRO A 135 46.89 -52.15 -6.76
CA PRO A 135 46.67 -52.22 -5.33
C PRO A 135 46.62 -50.84 -4.67
N CYS A 136 47.36 -49.86 -5.19
CA CYS A 136 47.42 -48.51 -4.64
C CYS A 136 46.19 -47.67 -5.04
N LYS A 137 45.47 -47.16 -4.04
CA LYS A 137 44.29 -46.31 -4.22
C LYS A 137 44.66 -44.83 -4.24
N ASN A 138 43.67 -43.97 -4.53
CA ASN A 138 43.79 -42.51 -4.49
C ASN A 138 44.98 -41.94 -5.31
N ASN A 139 45.16 -42.51 -6.50
CA ASN A 139 46.20 -42.11 -7.45
C ASN A 139 47.63 -42.28 -6.88
N GLY A 140 47.81 -43.17 -5.90
CA GLY A 140 49.11 -43.55 -5.36
C GLY A 140 49.93 -44.33 -6.40
N THR A 141 51.24 -44.12 -6.40
CA THR A 141 52.15 -44.82 -7.33
C THR A 141 52.56 -46.16 -6.72
N CYS A 142 52.39 -47.24 -7.49
CA CYS A 142 52.81 -48.57 -7.08
C CYS A 142 54.28 -48.83 -7.45
N MET A 143 55.03 -49.38 -6.50
CA MET A 143 56.37 -49.91 -6.70
C MET A 143 56.32 -51.42 -6.47
N ASP A 144 56.69 -52.15 -7.51
CA ASP A 144 56.77 -53.60 -7.55
C ASP A 144 57.96 -54.11 -6.73
N LEU A 145 57.75 -55.13 -5.91
CA LEU A 145 58.76 -55.75 -5.05
C LEU A 145 58.59 -57.27 -5.11
N PHE A 146 59.65 -58.04 -4.86
CA PHE A 146 59.51 -59.50 -4.92
C PHE A 146 58.43 -60.04 -3.95
N ASN A 147 57.36 -60.63 -4.50
CA ASN A 147 56.20 -61.17 -3.78
C ASN A 147 55.51 -60.13 -2.86
N SER A 148 55.57 -58.84 -3.23
CA SER A 148 55.05 -57.72 -2.42
C SER A 148 54.93 -56.43 -3.24
N TYR A 149 54.30 -55.40 -2.68
CA TYR A 149 54.28 -54.09 -3.33
C TYR A 149 54.41 -52.99 -2.28
N ARG A 150 54.81 -51.80 -2.74
CA ARG A 150 54.81 -50.59 -1.93
C ARG A 150 54.07 -49.48 -2.65
N CYS A 151 53.10 -48.88 -1.98
CA CYS A 151 52.44 -47.68 -2.47
C CYS A 151 53.13 -46.43 -1.94
N THR A 152 53.39 -45.46 -2.83
CA THR A 152 53.70 -44.08 -2.43
C THR A 152 52.45 -43.23 -2.59
N CYS A 153 51.91 -42.78 -1.46
CA CYS A 153 50.63 -42.09 -1.43
C CYS A 153 50.74 -40.62 -1.86
N THR A 154 49.67 -40.13 -2.47
CA THR A 154 49.50 -38.71 -2.80
C THR A 154 49.20 -37.91 -1.52
N ALA A 155 49.42 -36.59 -1.55
CA ALA A 155 49.20 -35.73 -0.38
C ALA A 155 47.76 -35.86 0.14
N GLY A 156 47.61 -36.05 1.46
CA GLY A 156 46.31 -36.28 2.12
C GLY A 156 45.94 -37.76 2.33
N TRP A 157 46.74 -38.70 1.82
CA TRP A 157 46.48 -40.14 1.98
C TRP A 157 47.65 -40.88 2.66
N THR A 158 47.32 -41.89 3.45
CA THR A 158 48.25 -42.74 4.20
C THR A 158 47.80 -44.20 4.19
N GLY A 159 48.54 -45.07 4.87
CA GLY A 159 48.29 -46.51 4.92
C GLY A 159 49.02 -47.29 3.82
N PRO A 160 48.98 -48.63 3.88
CA PRO A 160 49.75 -49.52 2.99
C PRO A 160 49.28 -49.49 1.53
N ASP A 161 48.01 -49.17 1.28
CA ASP A 161 47.39 -49.07 -0.04
C ASP A 161 46.89 -47.65 -0.36
N CYS A 162 47.25 -46.65 0.46
CA CYS A 162 46.80 -45.27 0.32
C CYS A 162 45.28 -45.07 0.44
N SER A 163 44.57 -45.97 1.13
CA SER A 163 43.13 -45.86 1.36
C SER A 163 42.74 -45.03 2.57
N GLU A 164 43.68 -44.74 3.48
CA GLU A 164 43.40 -44.02 4.71
C GLU A 164 43.62 -42.52 4.51
N ASP A 165 42.65 -41.71 4.94
CA ASP A 165 42.75 -40.25 4.91
C ASP A 165 43.65 -39.77 6.05
N VAL A 166 44.51 -38.79 5.77
CA VAL A 166 45.40 -38.21 6.78
C VAL A 166 44.58 -37.30 7.70
N ASN A 167 44.56 -37.60 8.99
CA ASN A 167 43.96 -36.68 9.97
C ASN A 167 44.89 -35.47 10.17
N GLU A 168 44.59 -34.36 9.51
CA GLU A 168 45.38 -33.14 9.58
C GLU A 168 45.31 -32.45 10.96
N CYS A 169 44.19 -32.60 11.67
CA CYS A 169 43.98 -32.08 13.02
C CYS A 169 44.82 -32.78 14.10
N ALA A 170 45.35 -33.99 13.86
CA ALA A 170 46.18 -34.72 14.83
C ALA A 170 47.48 -33.98 15.21
N SER A 171 47.91 -33.03 14.37
CA SER A 171 49.09 -32.18 14.62
C SER A 171 48.81 -30.96 15.50
N GLU A 172 47.56 -30.77 15.95
CA GLU A 172 47.08 -29.62 16.71
C GLU A 172 47.44 -28.25 16.08
N PRO A 173 47.09 -28.00 14.80
CA PRO A 173 47.55 -26.81 14.08
C PRO A 173 46.87 -25.50 14.53
N CYS A 174 45.70 -25.57 15.15
CA CYS A 174 44.89 -24.41 15.52
C CYS A 174 45.37 -23.79 16.86
N LEU A 175 45.64 -22.48 16.87
CA LEU A 175 46.19 -21.78 18.04
C LEU A 175 45.11 -21.12 18.90
N ASN A 176 45.50 -20.67 20.10
CA ASN A 176 44.66 -19.88 21.02
C ASN A 176 43.36 -20.56 21.48
N GLY A 177 43.35 -21.89 21.59
CA GLY A 177 42.18 -22.66 22.01
C GLY A 177 41.09 -22.77 20.94
N ALA A 178 41.44 -22.52 19.68
CA ALA A 178 40.58 -22.79 18.53
C ALA A 178 40.30 -24.28 18.36
N THR A 179 39.12 -24.60 17.84
CA THR A 179 38.73 -26.00 17.58
C THR A 179 39.07 -26.36 16.13
N CYS A 180 39.80 -27.46 15.93
CA CYS A 180 40.14 -27.99 14.61
C CYS A 180 39.06 -28.95 14.12
N TYR A 181 38.67 -28.81 12.84
CA TYR A 181 37.80 -29.74 12.15
C TYR A 181 38.46 -30.19 10.85
N GLU A 182 38.37 -31.48 10.55
CA GLU A 182 38.75 -32.04 9.25
C GLU A 182 37.89 -31.42 8.15
N SER A 183 38.50 -31.07 7.01
CA SER A 183 37.76 -30.55 5.87
C SER A 183 37.16 -31.68 5.04
N VAL A 184 36.17 -31.34 4.21
CA VAL A 184 35.64 -32.26 3.19
C VAL A 184 36.62 -32.40 2.02
N LYS A 185 37.58 -31.48 1.89
CA LYS A 185 38.66 -31.55 0.90
C LYS A 185 39.88 -32.19 1.55
N GLN A 186 40.37 -33.26 0.94
CA GLN A 186 41.54 -34.01 1.41
C GLN A 186 42.78 -33.11 1.51
N GLY A 187 43.58 -33.26 2.56
CA GLY A 187 44.77 -32.42 2.79
C GLY A 187 44.47 -31.05 3.41
N GLN A 188 43.25 -30.82 3.90
CA GLN A 188 42.83 -29.52 4.45
C GLN A 188 42.11 -29.70 5.79
N PHE A 189 42.32 -28.74 6.68
CA PHE A 189 41.61 -28.62 7.94
C PHE A 189 41.07 -27.20 8.09
N VAL A 190 40.11 -27.02 9.00
CA VAL A 190 39.51 -25.72 9.31
C VAL A 190 39.64 -25.45 10.80
N CYS A 191 40.24 -24.32 11.15
CA CYS A 191 40.25 -23.82 12.51
C CYS A 191 39.04 -22.89 12.75
N VAL A 192 38.22 -23.22 13.74
CA VAL A 192 37.17 -22.32 14.21
C VAL A 192 37.72 -21.49 15.37
N CYS A 193 37.93 -20.20 15.10
CA CYS A 193 38.57 -19.28 16.04
C CYS A 193 37.62 -18.85 17.17
N PRO A 194 38.10 -18.74 18.42
CA PRO A 194 37.37 -18.10 19.50
C PRO A 194 37.13 -16.61 19.24
N PRO A 195 36.21 -15.97 19.98
CA PRO A 195 36.01 -14.53 19.90
C PRO A 195 37.33 -13.76 20.03
N PHE A 196 37.48 -12.69 19.25
CA PHE A 196 38.67 -11.82 19.19
C PHE A 196 39.93 -12.43 18.56
N TYR A 197 39.82 -13.59 17.89
CA TYR A 197 40.92 -14.18 17.11
C TYR A 197 40.49 -14.47 15.66
N THR A 198 41.42 -14.32 14.72
CA THR A 198 41.20 -14.52 13.27
C THR A 198 42.45 -15.08 12.57
N GLY A 199 42.32 -15.37 11.27
CA GLY A 199 43.33 -16.00 10.41
C GLY A 199 43.21 -17.52 10.39
N ASP A 200 43.84 -18.17 9.40
CA ASP A 200 43.69 -19.61 9.11
C ASP A 200 44.08 -20.53 10.28
N PHE A 201 44.99 -20.06 11.14
CA PHE A 201 45.45 -20.75 12.35
C PHE A 201 44.99 -20.07 13.64
N CYS A 202 44.10 -19.07 13.56
CA CYS A 202 43.62 -18.27 14.69
C CYS A 202 44.74 -17.54 15.47
N HIS A 203 45.82 -17.18 14.78
CA HIS A 203 47.01 -16.55 15.38
C HIS A 203 46.88 -15.03 15.54
N GLN A 204 45.94 -14.39 14.83
CA GLN A 204 45.78 -12.94 14.82
C GLN A 204 44.74 -12.51 15.84
N ARG A 205 45.05 -11.52 16.67
CA ARG A 205 44.07 -10.92 17.58
C ARG A 205 43.25 -9.88 16.81
N PHE A 206 41.95 -10.12 16.66
CA PHE A 206 41.00 -9.18 16.05
C PHE A 206 40.31 -8.37 17.14
N MET A 207 40.58 -7.07 17.16
CA MET A 207 39.87 -6.13 18.02
C MET A 207 39.02 -5.24 17.10
N GLU A 208 37.71 -5.27 17.31
CA GLU A 208 36.79 -4.35 16.66
C GLU A 208 37.16 -2.90 17.03
N ILE A 209 37.29 -2.03 16.04
CA ILE A 209 37.59 -0.61 16.22
C ILE A 209 36.29 0.14 15.98
N ASN A 210 35.78 0.81 17.01
CA ASN A 210 34.58 1.62 16.84
C ASN A 210 34.90 2.86 15.96
N GLU A 211 34.52 2.82 14.68
CA GLU A 211 34.83 3.91 13.74
C GLU A 211 33.99 5.17 14.01
N CYS A 212 32.85 5.02 14.70
CA CYS A 212 31.99 6.12 15.10
C CYS A 212 32.63 7.08 16.11
N LEU A 213 33.66 6.66 16.85
CA LEU A 213 34.42 7.54 17.75
C LEU A 213 35.10 8.72 17.03
N SER A 214 35.33 8.60 15.71
CA SER A 214 35.91 9.68 14.90
C SER A 214 34.89 10.75 14.48
N GLY A 215 33.60 10.56 14.78
CA GLY A 215 32.52 11.46 14.36
C GLY A 215 32.41 11.63 12.83
N PRO A 216 32.33 10.53 12.04
CA PRO A 216 32.38 10.62 10.58
C PRO A 216 31.12 11.26 9.97
N CYS A 217 29.95 11.04 10.57
CA CYS A 217 28.66 11.54 10.07
C CYS A 217 28.50 13.05 10.27
N LYS A 218 28.22 13.79 9.19
CA LYS A 218 27.97 15.23 9.18
C LYS A 218 26.48 15.54 9.34
N ASN A 219 26.17 16.83 9.47
CA ASN A 219 24.80 17.37 9.46
C ASN A 219 23.82 16.63 10.39
N ASN A 220 24.27 16.38 11.62
CA ASN A 220 23.50 15.69 12.66
C ASN A 220 23.07 14.25 12.29
N GLY A 221 23.81 13.59 11.37
CA GLY A 221 23.64 12.18 11.06
C GLY A 221 24.06 11.27 12.22
N THR A 222 23.35 10.17 12.40
CA THR A 222 23.62 9.17 13.44
C THR A 222 24.61 8.12 12.91
N CYS A 223 25.71 7.90 13.61
CA CYS A 223 26.69 6.88 13.24
C CYS A 223 26.32 5.51 13.82
N LEU A 224 26.36 4.49 12.98
CA LEU A 224 26.16 3.09 13.34
C LEU A 224 27.45 2.32 13.05
N ASP A 225 28.05 1.80 14.11
CA ASP A 225 29.27 1.01 14.09
C ASP A 225 28.94 -0.42 13.63
N LEU A 226 29.69 -0.94 12.66
CA LEU A 226 29.56 -2.31 12.14
C LEU A 226 30.95 -2.93 12.04
N VAL A 227 31.01 -4.23 11.73
CA VAL A 227 32.30 -4.91 11.63
C VAL A 227 33.16 -4.33 10.51
N ASN A 228 34.28 -3.67 10.86
CA ASN A 228 35.26 -3.05 9.95
C ASN A 228 34.67 -1.97 9.01
N ARG A 229 33.56 -1.32 9.40
CA ARG A 229 32.91 -0.23 8.65
C ARG A 229 31.89 0.48 9.53
N PHE A 230 31.57 1.73 9.20
CA PHE A 230 30.41 2.43 9.75
C PHE A 230 29.35 2.71 8.68
N ILE A 231 28.13 2.96 9.13
CA ILE A 231 27.04 3.53 8.32
C ILE A 231 26.54 4.81 8.99
N CYS A 232 26.35 5.86 8.19
CA CYS A 232 25.66 7.07 8.65
C CYS A 232 24.18 7.03 8.27
N SER A 233 23.31 7.17 9.27
CA SER A 233 21.89 7.44 9.07
C SER A 233 21.69 8.96 9.05
N CYS A 234 21.39 9.50 7.88
CA CYS A 234 21.30 10.95 7.68
C CYS A 234 20.00 11.54 8.22
N ALA A 235 20.11 12.74 8.78
CA ALA A 235 18.94 13.55 9.12
C ALA A 235 18.15 13.92 7.84
N PRO A 236 16.83 14.16 7.93
CA PRO A 236 16.05 14.65 6.80
C PRO A 236 16.68 15.90 6.17
N GLY A 237 16.69 15.98 4.83
CA GLY A 237 17.34 17.06 4.08
C GLY A 237 18.81 16.81 3.71
N TYR A 238 19.40 15.68 4.12
CA TYR A 238 20.78 15.32 3.79
C TYR A 238 20.91 13.91 3.22
N TYR A 239 21.95 13.71 2.41
CA TYR A 239 22.30 12.42 1.82
C TYR A 239 23.82 12.31 1.59
N GLY A 240 24.26 11.16 1.08
CA GLY A 240 25.68 10.82 0.94
C GLY A 240 26.14 9.82 2.01
N SER A 241 27.36 9.30 1.83
CA SER A 241 27.89 8.23 2.70
C SER A 241 28.19 8.71 4.12
N MET A 242 28.43 10.01 4.28
CA MET A 242 28.71 10.69 5.55
C MET A 242 27.71 11.82 5.81
N CYS A 243 26.56 11.84 5.13
CA CYS A 243 25.53 12.88 5.23
C CYS A 243 26.05 14.29 4.88
N GLU A 244 27.05 14.35 4.01
CA GLU A 244 27.78 15.55 3.61
C GLU A 244 27.06 16.36 2.53
N MET A 245 26.09 15.75 1.83
CA MET A 245 25.41 16.37 0.70
C MET A 245 24.01 16.83 1.10
N ASP A 246 23.67 18.03 0.64
CA ASP A 246 22.39 18.68 0.90
C ASP A 246 21.37 18.31 -0.18
N VAL A 247 20.18 17.89 0.23
CA VAL A 247 19.08 17.62 -0.71
C VAL A 247 18.58 18.95 -1.26
N ASN A 248 18.42 19.04 -2.59
CA ASN A 248 17.81 20.22 -3.19
C ASN A 248 16.29 20.06 -3.26
N GLU A 249 15.54 20.49 -2.24
CA GLU A 249 14.09 20.29 -2.23
C GLU A 249 13.37 21.10 -3.32
N CYS A 250 13.99 22.16 -3.84
CA CYS A 250 13.39 23.00 -4.88
C CYS A 250 13.22 22.33 -6.24
N GLU A 251 13.90 21.20 -6.51
CA GLU A 251 13.68 20.41 -7.73
C GLU A 251 12.26 19.84 -7.82
N THR A 252 11.60 19.67 -6.68
CA THR A 252 10.21 19.17 -6.62
C THR A 252 9.16 20.27 -6.70
N LEU A 253 9.57 21.55 -6.83
CA LEU A 253 8.70 22.72 -6.85
C LEU A 253 7.70 22.75 -5.66
N PRO A 254 8.20 22.76 -4.41
CA PRO A 254 7.34 22.61 -3.23
C PRO A 254 6.49 23.86 -2.92
N CYS A 255 6.86 25.04 -3.45
CA CYS A 255 6.16 26.29 -3.22
C CYS A 255 4.91 26.41 -4.11
N LEU A 256 3.76 26.62 -3.49
CA LEU A 256 2.47 26.73 -4.17
C LEU A 256 2.21 28.15 -4.69
N HIS A 257 1.16 28.29 -5.50
CA HIS A 257 0.66 29.57 -6.03
C HIS A 257 1.72 30.44 -6.75
N GLY A 258 2.76 29.82 -7.31
CA GLY A 258 3.83 30.53 -8.02
C GLY A 258 4.91 31.13 -7.10
N GLY A 259 5.00 30.69 -5.84
CA GLY A 259 6.06 31.10 -4.93
C GLY A 259 7.47 30.70 -5.39
N SER A 260 8.45 31.55 -5.12
CA SER A 260 9.85 31.30 -5.47
C SER A 260 10.52 30.43 -4.41
N CYS A 261 11.05 29.27 -4.80
CA CYS A 261 11.78 28.37 -3.91
C CYS A 261 13.26 28.75 -3.82
N ILE A 262 13.80 28.79 -2.59
CA ILE A 262 15.24 28.83 -2.35
C ILE A 262 15.68 27.61 -1.54
N ASN A 263 16.64 26.86 -2.09
CA ASN A 263 17.25 25.75 -1.38
C ASN A 263 18.13 26.26 -0.24
N ARG A 264 18.13 25.58 0.90
CA ARG A 264 18.94 25.89 2.07
C ARG A 264 19.55 24.59 2.60
N LEU A 265 20.56 24.71 3.45
CA LEU A 265 21.13 23.53 4.09
C LEU A 265 20.08 22.86 5.00
N GLY A 266 19.73 21.61 4.69
CA GLY A 266 18.78 20.77 5.42
C GLY A 266 17.32 21.09 5.19
N GLY A 267 16.98 21.84 4.12
CA GLY A 267 15.60 22.18 3.79
C GLY A 267 15.47 23.35 2.83
N TYR A 268 14.27 23.93 2.71
CA TYR A 268 14.02 25.01 1.77
C TYR A 268 13.23 26.15 2.42
N ARG A 269 13.15 27.28 1.71
CA ARG A 269 12.22 28.37 2.05
C ARG A 269 11.50 28.83 0.80
N CYS A 270 10.19 29.01 0.92
CA CYS A 270 9.38 29.66 -0.10
C CYS A 270 9.28 31.17 0.14
N PHE A 271 9.39 31.95 -0.93
CA PHE A 271 9.00 33.34 -0.95
C PHE A 271 7.63 33.45 -1.61
N CYS A 272 6.64 33.81 -0.79
CA CYS A 272 5.26 33.85 -1.23
C CYS A 272 4.96 35.11 -2.02
N PRO A 273 4.18 35.00 -3.11
CA PRO A 273 3.60 36.17 -3.76
C PRO A 273 2.67 36.91 -2.80
N SER A 274 2.41 38.19 -3.08
CA SER A 274 1.43 38.97 -2.33
C SER A 274 0.08 38.24 -2.26
N GLY A 275 -0.56 38.26 -1.10
CA GLY A 275 -1.81 37.54 -0.82
C GLY A 275 -1.63 36.11 -0.30
N PHE A 276 -0.41 35.54 -0.28
CA PHE A 276 -0.19 34.19 0.24
C PHE A 276 0.80 34.16 1.41
N THR A 277 0.59 33.22 2.33
CA THR A 277 1.45 32.95 3.49
C THR A 277 1.54 31.45 3.76
N GLY A 278 2.29 31.06 4.78
CA GLY A 278 2.64 29.66 5.10
C GLY A 278 3.99 29.24 4.53
N ASP A 279 4.49 28.10 4.99
CA ASP A 279 5.85 27.63 4.65
C ASP A 279 5.99 27.26 3.17
N ARG A 280 4.88 26.91 2.51
CA ARG A 280 4.79 26.61 1.08
C ARG A 280 3.86 27.57 0.35
N CYS A 281 3.51 28.71 0.94
CA CYS A 281 2.57 29.67 0.35
C CYS A 281 1.16 29.10 0.12
N GLU A 282 0.77 28.13 0.95
CA GLU A 282 -0.48 27.38 0.83
C GLU A 282 -1.70 28.11 1.40
N VAL A 283 -1.48 29.15 2.20
CA VAL A 283 -2.54 29.88 2.91
C VAL A 283 -2.83 31.18 2.18
N ASN A 284 -4.07 31.41 1.75
CA ASN A 284 -4.51 32.74 1.31
C ASN A 284 -4.60 33.66 2.54
N ILE A 285 -4.10 34.89 2.43
CA ILE A 285 -4.21 35.90 3.47
C ILE A 285 -5.65 36.42 3.43
N ASP A 286 -6.40 36.23 4.51
CA ASP A 286 -7.74 36.79 4.63
C ASP A 286 -7.65 38.29 4.93
N GLU A 287 -7.81 39.12 3.89
CA GLU A 287 -7.75 40.57 4.02
C GLU A 287 -8.96 41.14 4.79
N CYS A 288 -10.07 40.38 4.89
CA CYS A 288 -11.27 40.76 5.62
C CYS A 288 -11.12 40.67 7.14
N MET A 289 -10.10 39.97 7.65
CA MET A 289 -9.80 39.91 9.10
C MET A 289 -9.49 41.27 9.73
N SER A 290 -9.10 42.25 8.92
CA SER A 290 -8.90 43.64 9.36
C SER A 290 -10.19 44.45 9.49
N ALA A 291 -11.34 43.85 9.16
CA ALA A 291 -12.66 44.49 9.08
C ALA A 291 -12.66 45.81 8.28
N PRO A 292 -12.20 45.79 7.00
CA PRO A 292 -12.02 47.03 6.23
C PRO A 292 -13.35 47.66 5.79
N CYS A 293 -14.42 46.87 5.68
CA CYS A 293 -15.74 47.35 5.26
C CYS A 293 -16.49 48.01 6.42
N LEU A 294 -16.74 49.30 6.31
CA LEU A 294 -17.45 50.11 7.30
C LEU A 294 -18.98 50.02 7.11
N ASN A 295 -19.73 50.64 8.02
CA ASN A 295 -21.18 50.75 7.96
C ASN A 295 -21.92 49.43 7.71
N ASN A 296 -21.42 48.36 8.35
CA ASN A 296 -21.96 47.00 8.26
C ASN A 296 -21.95 46.41 6.84
N GLY A 297 -21.02 46.87 6.00
CA GLY A 297 -20.76 46.27 4.69
C GLY A 297 -20.19 44.85 4.82
N SER A 298 -20.56 43.97 3.89
CA SER A 298 -20.03 42.60 3.85
C SER A 298 -18.69 42.57 3.12
N CYS A 299 -17.66 42.02 3.77
CA CYS A 299 -16.34 41.87 3.16
C CYS A 299 -16.24 40.54 2.41
N ILE A 300 -15.67 40.58 1.21
CA ILE A 300 -15.37 39.41 0.39
C ILE A 300 -13.85 39.40 0.19
N ASP A 301 -13.22 38.32 0.66
CA ASP A 301 -11.81 38.04 0.48
C ASP A 301 -11.53 37.71 -1.00
N GLU A 302 -10.51 38.34 -1.58
CA GLU A 302 -9.99 38.02 -2.92
C GLU A 302 -8.51 37.60 -2.79
N ILE A 303 -7.74 37.57 -3.88
CA ILE A 303 -6.31 37.23 -3.81
C ILE A 303 -5.52 38.53 -3.70
N SER A 304 -4.85 38.77 -2.57
CA SER A 304 -4.07 39.98 -2.30
C SER A 304 -4.91 41.27 -2.27
N SER A 305 -6.22 41.16 -2.11
CA SER A 305 -7.17 42.26 -2.10
C SER A 305 -8.49 41.84 -1.47
N TYR A 306 -9.33 42.81 -1.16
CA TYR A 306 -10.69 42.57 -0.67
C TYR A 306 -11.69 43.42 -1.45
N LYS A 307 -12.97 43.02 -1.38
CA LYS A 307 -14.08 43.78 -1.94
C LYS A 307 -15.20 43.95 -0.93
N CYS A 308 -15.63 45.19 -0.72
CA CYS A 308 -16.78 45.48 0.14
C CYS A 308 -18.09 45.48 -0.66
N HIS A 309 -19.07 44.76 -0.16
CA HIS A 309 -20.45 44.86 -0.58
C HIS A 309 -21.21 45.76 0.39
N CYS A 310 -21.49 46.99 -0.04
CA CYS A 310 -22.11 48.00 0.80
C CYS A 310 -23.60 47.75 1.01
N MET A 311 -24.05 48.02 2.23
CA MET A 311 -25.48 48.13 2.53
C MET A 311 -26.09 49.31 1.74
N ARG A 312 -27.40 49.27 1.50
CA ARG A 312 -28.10 50.38 0.86
C ARG A 312 -27.89 51.69 1.63
N GLY A 313 -27.80 52.80 0.90
CA GLY A 313 -27.43 54.10 1.44
C GLY A 313 -25.91 54.35 1.59
N PHE A 314 -25.04 53.36 1.36
CA PHE A 314 -23.58 53.56 1.44
C PHE A 314 -22.84 53.25 0.13
N ILE A 315 -21.81 54.04 -0.15
CA ILE A 315 -20.88 53.87 -1.27
C ILE A 315 -19.43 54.09 -0.81
N GLY A 316 -18.48 53.98 -1.74
CA GLY A 316 -17.03 54.04 -1.46
C GLY A 316 -16.40 52.65 -1.49
N THR A 317 -15.07 52.60 -1.53
CA THR A 317 -14.33 51.32 -1.56
C THR A 317 -14.55 50.50 -0.29
N ASN A 318 -14.74 51.19 0.84
CA ASN A 318 -14.91 50.61 2.16
C ASN A 318 -16.30 50.90 2.74
N CYS A 319 -17.26 51.28 1.88
CA CYS A 319 -18.62 51.67 2.29
C CYS A 319 -18.64 52.85 3.28
N GLU A 320 -17.65 53.73 3.20
CA GLU A 320 -17.39 54.81 4.14
C GLU A 320 -18.24 56.07 3.88
N ILE A 321 -18.88 56.16 2.73
CA ILE A 321 -19.59 57.36 2.27
C ILE A 321 -21.09 57.10 2.33
N ASN A 322 -21.83 57.91 3.10
CA ASN A 322 -23.30 57.94 3.01
C ASN A 322 -23.70 58.58 1.67
N VAL A 323 -24.61 57.92 0.95
CA VAL A 323 -25.21 58.49 -0.26
C VAL A 323 -26.08 59.66 0.17
N ASN A 324 -25.94 60.79 -0.54
CA ASN A 324 -26.73 61.97 -0.24
C ASN A 324 -28.03 61.93 -1.05
N GLU A 325 -29.11 61.49 -0.41
CA GLU A 325 -30.44 61.40 -1.03
C GLU A 325 -31.11 62.77 -1.23
N CYS A 326 -30.52 63.86 -0.71
CA CYS A 326 -30.97 65.23 -0.96
C CYS A 326 -30.53 65.78 -2.33
N LEU A 327 -29.81 65.04 -3.16
CA LEU A 327 -29.43 65.50 -4.50
C LEU A 327 -30.37 64.92 -5.58
N PRO A 328 -30.87 65.75 -6.53
CA PRO A 328 -30.53 67.16 -6.73
C PRO A 328 -31.29 68.18 -5.88
N ASP A 329 -32.41 67.81 -5.26
CA ASP A 329 -33.17 68.50 -4.17
C ASP A 329 -34.61 67.96 -4.20
N PRO A 330 -34.97 66.97 -3.37
CA PRO A 330 -36.29 66.38 -3.42
C PRO A 330 -37.37 67.25 -2.76
N CYS A 331 -37.01 68.17 -1.86
CA CYS A 331 -37.97 68.99 -1.10
C CYS A 331 -38.38 70.22 -1.92
N LEU A 332 -39.69 70.51 -2.00
CA LEU A 332 -40.20 71.65 -2.78
C LEU A 332 -40.15 72.94 -1.96
N HIS A 333 -40.79 72.96 -0.79
CA HIS A 333 -40.86 74.11 0.12
C HIS A 333 -40.36 73.72 1.51
N GLY A 334 -39.07 73.37 1.59
CA GLY A 334 -38.49 72.88 2.82
C GLY A 334 -37.00 72.59 2.70
N ARG A 335 -36.37 72.37 3.85
CA ARG A 335 -34.98 71.94 3.92
C ARG A 335 -34.90 70.42 3.89
N CYS A 336 -34.15 69.87 2.94
CA CYS A 336 -33.82 68.45 2.94
C CYS A 336 -32.81 68.10 4.03
N VAL A 337 -33.08 67.01 4.74
CA VAL A 337 -32.19 66.36 5.71
C VAL A 337 -31.87 64.97 5.20
N ASP A 338 -30.61 64.73 4.92
CA ASP A 338 -30.08 63.44 4.51
C ASP A 338 -30.16 62.44 5.66
N LEU A 339 -30.65 61.23 5.38
CA LEU A 339 -30.71 60.11 6.31
C LEU A 339 -29.89 58.94 5.74
N ILE A 340 -30.00 57.75 6.34
CA ILE A 340 -29.39 56.54 5.78
C ILE A 340 -30.44 55.87 4.90
N ASP A 341 -30.12 55.68 3.60
CA ASP A 341 -31.02 55.06 2.60
C ASP A 341 -32.35 55.83 2.44
N GLY A 342 -32.29 57.17 2.54
CA GLY A 342 -33.47 58.01 2.46
C GLY A 342 -33.22 59.46 2.88
N TYR A 343 -34.27 60.27 2.78
CA TYR A 343 -34.24 61.68 3.15
C TYR A 343 -35.52 62.07 3.90
N GLN A 344 -35.46 63.18 4.62
CA GLN A 344 -36.62 63.80 5.24
C GLN A 344 -36.67 65.29 4.89
N CYS A 345 -37.86 65.77 4.50
CA CYS A 345 -38.08 67.20 4.29
C CYS A 345 -38.60 67.86 5.57
N SER A 346 -37.87 68.88 6.04
CA SER A 346 -38.35 69.79 7.07
C SER A 346 -39.08 70.94 6.40
N CYS A 347 -40.42 70.91 6.41
CA CYS A 347 -41.23 71.89 5.70
C CYS A 347 -41.17 73.29 6.29
N GLU A 348 -41.23 74.27 5.40
CA GLU A 348 -41.46 75.66 5.77
C GLU A 348 -42.86 75.82 6.36
N SER A 349 -43.09 76.91 7.11
CA SER A 349 -44.40 77.18 7.71
C SER A 349 -45.47 77.34 6.62
N GLY A 350 -46.63 76.68 6.80
CA GLY A 350 -47.70 76.62 5.80
C GLY A 350 -47.60 75.45 4.84
N TRP A 351 -46.55 74.63 4.87
CA TRP A 351 -46.42 73.45 3.99
C TRP A 351 -46.42 72.13 4.76
N THR A 352 -46.94 71.08 4.13
CA THR A 352 -46.97 69.70 4.63
C THR A 352 -46.78 68.70 3.48
N GLY A 353 -46.77 67.41 3.80
CA GLY A 353 -46.45 66.32 2.87
C GLY A 353 -44.99 65.86 2.96
N SER A 354 -44.69 64.71 2.36
CA SER A 354 -43.36 64.08 2.43
C SER A 354 -42.25 64.89 1.74
N ARG A 355 -42.63 65.75 0.79
CA ARG A 355 -41.76 66.63 0.02
C ARG A 355 -42.12 68.11 0.20
N CYS A 356 -42.95 68.43 1.19
CA CYS A 356 -43.48 69.78 1.44
C CYS A 356 -44.21 70.35 0.21
N GLU A 357 -44.98 69.49 -0.45
CA GLU A 357 -45.68 69.75 -1.70
C GLU A 357 -47.12 70.23 -1.50
N ILE A 358 -47.63 70.14 -0.27
CA ILE A 358 -49.03 70.43 0.06
C ILE A 358 -49.09 71.72 0.86
N ASN A 359 -49.81 72.74 0.37
CA ASN A 359 -50.13 73.92 1.20
C ASN A 359 -51.13 73.49 2.29
N ILE A 360 -50.88 73.87 3.53
CA ILE A 360 -51.81 73.68 4.64
C ILE A 360 -52.98 74.64 4.41
N ASN A 361 -54.21 74.12 4.48
CA ASN A 361 -55.39 74.97 4.37
C ASN A 361 -55.78 75.49 5.75
N GLU A 362 -55.35 76.69 6.12
CA GLU A 362 -55.65 77.24 7.44
C GLU A 362 -57.16 77.51 7.66
N CYS A 363 -57.94 77.60 6.58
CA CYS A 363 -59.39 77.77 6.65
C CYS A 363 -60.15 76.52 7.10
N GLU A 364 -59.55 75.31 7.12
CA GLU A 364 -60.23 74.11 7.64
C GLU A 364 -60.60 74.22 9.12
N SER A 365 -59.87 75.05 9.88
CA SER A 365 -60.15 75.33 11.29
C SER A 365 -61.36 76.26 11.51
N ALA A 366 -62.01 76.72 10.42
CA ALA A 366 -63.09 77.70 10.41
C ALA A 366 -62.80 78.96 11.27
N PRO A 367 -61.67 79.65 11.03
CA PRO A 367 -61.24 80.73 11.92
C PRO A 367 -62.05 82.03 11.77
N CYS A 368 -62.76 82.22 10.66
CA CYS A 368 -63.59 83.40 10.43
C CYS A 368 -64.98 83.20 11.06
N VAL A 369 -65.33 84.02 12.05
CA VAL A 369 -66.60 83.96 12.76
C VAL A 369 -67.64 84.91 12.14
N ASN A 370 -68.87 84.92 12.68
CA ASN A 370 -69.97 85.80 12.26
C ASN A 370 -70.28 85.76 10.75
N GLY A 371 -70.14 84.58 10.14
CA GLY A 371 -70.45 84.37 8.71
C GLY A 371 -69.40 84.92 7.73
N GLY A 372 -68.20 85.28 8.20
CA GLY A 372 -67.08 85.68 7.34
C GLY A 372 -66.61 84.55 6.42
N SER A 373 -66.19 84.90 5.20
CA SER A 373 -65.61 83.94 4.24
C SER A 373 -64.10 83.90 4.39
N CYS A 374 -63.54 82.70 4.59
CA CYS A 374 -62.11 82.48 4.72
C CYS A 374 -61.46 82.25 3.35
N GLN A 375 -60.30 82.86 3.14
CA GLN A 375 -59.42 82.62 2.00
C GLN A 375 -58.06 82.11 2.52
N ASP A 376 -57.64 80.98 1.96
CA ASP A 376 -56.38 80.32 2.29
C ASP A 376 -55.19 81.07 1.66
N GLU A 377 -54.10 81.21 2.42
CA GLU A 377 -52.84 81.80 1.97
C GLU A 377 -51.69 80.90 2.44
N VAL A 378 -50.44 81.17 2.04
CA VAL A 378 -49.32 80.33 2.48
C VAL A 378 -48.97 80.64 3.94
N GLY A 379 -49.26 79.71 4.85
CA GLY A 379 -48.97 79.83 6.30
C GLY A 379 -49.83 80.87 7.00
N ALA A 380 -50.94 81.26 6.39
CA ALA A 380 -51.80 82.34 6.83
C ALA A 380 -53.19 82.19 6.20
N PHE A 381 -54.14 83.00 6.68
CA PHE A 381 -55.46 83.09 6.07
C PHE A 381 -55.98 84.51 6.19
N VAL A 382 -56.91 84.85 5.30
CA VAL A 382 -57.57 86.15 5.27
C VAL A 382 -59.08 85.94 5.42
N CYS A 383 -59.66 86.58 6.42
CA CYS A 383 -61.11 86.62 6.59
C CYS A 383 -61.69 87.83 5.87
N THR A 384 -62.68 87.59 5.01
CA THR A 384 -63.52 88.62 4.41
C THR A 384 -64.82 88.71 5.21
N CYS A 385 -64.98 89.79 5.96
CA CYS A 385 -66.09 89.96 6.90
C CYS A 385 -67.38 90.37 6.19
N GLN A 386 -68.51 89.86 6.70
CA GLN A 386 -69.82 90.36 6.29
C GLN A 386 -70.03 91.79 6.80
N SER A 387 -70.88 92.53 6.09
CA SER A 387 -71.24 93.91 6.43
C SER A 387 -71.71 94.04 7.88
N GLY A 388 -71.05 94.89 8.67
CA GLY A 388 -71.33 95.07 10.09
C GLY A 388 -70.35 94.37 11.03
N TYR A 389 -69.39 93.58 10.51
CA TYR A 389 -68.31 92.98 11.29
C TYR A 389 -66.93 93.40 10.78
N THR A 390 -65.95 93.46 11.69
CA THR A 390 -64.54 93.77 11.42
C THR A 390 -63.63 92.92 12.35
N GLY A 391 -62.32 93.15 12.29
CA GLY A 391 -61.32 92.33 12.99
C GLY A 391 -60.70 91.25 12.10
N ARG A 392 -59.65 90.57 12.60
CA ARG A 392 -58.88 89.58 11.83
C ARG A 392 -59.69 88.30 11.58
N PHE A 393 -60.59 87.97 12.52
CA PHE A 393 -61.45 86.81 12.49
C PHE A 393 -62.92 87.18 12.28
N CYS A 394 -63.23 88.45 11.96
CA CYS A 394 -64.59 89.00 11.89
C CYS A 394 -65.34 88.96 13.23
N GLU A 395 -64.60 89.01 14.33
CA GLU A 395 -65.05 88.90 15.70
C GLU A 395 -65.60 90.21 16.29
N VAL A 396 -65.28 91.34 15.66
CA VAL A 396 -65.64 92.66 16.17
C VAL A 396 -66.92 93.13 15.49
N ASP A 397 -67.95 93.36 16.28
CA ASP A 397 -69.21 93.97 15.85
C ASP A 397 -69.04 95.48 15.63
N VAL A 398 -69.56 96.02 14.54
CA VAL A 398 -69.43 97.45 14.19
C VAL A 398 -70.58 98.24 14.78
N ASP A 399 -70.28 99.09 15.77
CA ASP A 399 -71.28 99.96 16.42
C ASP A 399 -71.88 100.97 15.44
N VAL A 400 -73.08 100.66 14.93
CA VAL A 400 -73.79 101.45 13.92
C VAL A 400 -74.23 102.80 14.50
N CYS A 401 -74.46 102.87 15.81
CA CYS A 401 -74.82 104.10 16.49
C CYS A 401 -73.65 105.09 16.61
N ARG A 402 -72.40 104.65 16.42
CA ARG A 402 -71.22 105.53 16.44
C ARG A 402 -70.72 105.93 15.06
N GLU A 403 -71.33 105.41 13.99
CA GLU A 403 -70.96 105.75 12.63
C GLU A 403 -71.28 107.22 12.32
N PRO A 404 -70.27 108.05 11.98
CA PRO A 404 -70.44 109.50 11.82
C PRO A 404 -71.44 109.88 10.72
N THR A 405 -71.65 108.99 9.75
CA THR A 405 -72.52 109.23 8.59
C THR A 405 -73.99 108.91 8.84
N LEU A 406 -74.31 108.18 9.92
CA LEU A 406 -75.66 107.69 10.21
C LEU A 406 -76.20 108.18 11.57
N ASN A 407 -75.33 108.45 12.55
CA ASN A 407 -75.70 108.71 13.96
C ASN A 407 -76.79 109.79 14.18
N SER A 408 -76.84 110.85 13.36
CA SER A 408 -77.81 111.94 13.53
C SER A 408 -79.19 111.70 12.91
N VAL A 409 -79.38 110.59 12.19
CA VAL A 409 -80.62 110.30 11.43
C VAL A 409 -81.29 109.00 11.86
N LEU A 410 -80.62 108.16 12.66
CA LEU A 410 -81.13 106.83 13.02
C LEU A 410 -82.34 106.88 13.96
N CYS A 411 -82.34 107.79 14.94
CA CYS A 411 -83.44 107.95 15.88
C CYS A 411 -83.92 109.42 15.91
N TYR A 412 -85.19 109.64 15.60
CA TYR A 412 -85.84 110.94 15.59
C TYR A 412 -86.18 111.42 17.02
N ASN A 413 -86.52 112.70 17.14
CA ASN A 413 -87.03 113.35 18.35
C ASN A 413 -86.16 113.13 19.61
N GLY A 414 -84.83 113.08 19.44
CA GLY A 414 -83.88 112.91 20.54
C GLY A 414 -83.80 111.48 21.11
N GLY A 415 -84.32 110.49 20.39
CA GLY A 415 -84.20 109.08 20.75
C GLY A 415 -82.74 108.61 20.87
N VAL A 416 -82.47 107.67 21.78
CA VAL A 416 -81.13 107.12 21.99
C VAL A 416 -80.98 105.85 21.15
N CYS A 417 -80.02 105.85 20.23
CA CYS A 417 -79.66 104.67 19.45
C CYS A 417 -79.01 103.60 20.34
N VAL A 418 -79.43 102.35 20.16
CA VAL A 418 -78.88 101.15 20.82
C VAL A 418 -78.43 100.19 19.72
N ASP A 419 -77.15 99.88 19.74
CA ASP A 419 -76.50 99.00 18.75
C ASP A 419 -76.98 97.55 18.88
N GLY A 420 -77.04 96.85 17.76
CA GLY A 420 -77.45 95.45 17.66
C GLY A 420 -76.53 94.67 16.73
N PRO A 421 -76.60 93.32 16.74
CA PRO A 421 -75.63 92.48 16.03
C PRO A 421 -75.54 92.79 14.53
N GLY A 422 -74.31 92.91 14.04
CA GLY A 422 -73.95 93.24 12.67
C GLY A 422 -74.29 94.69 12.34
N ARG A 423 -75.13 94.89 11.32
CA ARG A 423 -75.55 96.24 10.88
C ARG A 423 -76.94 96.65 11.41
N THR A 424 -77.36 96.07 12.53
CA THR A 424 -78.70 96.29 13.09
C THR A 424 -78.67 97.29 14.25
N PHE A 425 -79.77 98.00 14.50
CA PHE A 425 -79.88 98.94 15.62
C PHE A 425 -81.35 99.05 16.06
N ASN A 426 -81.56 99.61 17.25
CA ASN A 426 -82.87 99.92 17.78
C ASN A 426 -82.88 101.31 18.44
N CYS A 427 -84.01 102.00 18.44
CA CYS A 427 -84.14 103.32 19.05
C CYS A 427 -84.94 103.25 20.35
N ARG A 428 -84.36 103.81 21.42
CA ARG A 428 -85.06 104.02 22.68
C ARG A 428 -85.61 105.43 22.73
N CYS A 429 -86.94 105.55 22.68
CA CYS A 429 -87.63 106.84 22.59
C CYS A 429 -87.68 107.59 23.92
N LEU A 430 -87.61 108.92 23.84
CA LEU A 430 -87.90 109.81 24.96
C LEU A 430 -89.41 109.81 25.26
N ALA A 431 -89.77 110.16 26.50
CA ALA A 431 -91.17 110.22 26.92
C ALA A 431 -91.95 111.25 26.08
N GLY A 432 -93.17 110.91 25.67
CA GLY A 432 -93.94 111.67 24.68
C GLY A 432 -93.70 111.27 23.21
N PHE A 433 -92.81 110.31 22.92
CA PHE A 433 -92.54 109.81 21.56
C PHE A 433 -92.61 108.27 21.45
N SER A 434 -92.99 107.76 20.28
CA SER A 434 -93.09 106.33 19.96
C SER A 434 -92.75 106.05 18.49
N GLY A 435 -92.77 104.77 18.06
CA GLY A 435 -92.31 104.34 16.72
C GLY A 435 -90.96 103.61 16.76
N GLN A 436 -90.59 102.94 15.66
CA GLN A 436 -89.32 102.18 15.58
C GLN A 436 -88.09 103.09 15.63
N PHE A 437 -88.25 104.33 15.16
CA PHE A 437 -87.22 105.36 15.13
C PHE A 437 -87.62 106.57 15.98
N CYS A 438 -88.62 106.46 16.85
CA CYS A 438 -89.13 107.54 17.71
C CYS A 438 -89.74 108.73 16.97
N GLU A 439 -90.28 108.48 15.78
CA GLU A 439 -90.81 109.46 14.84
C GLU A 439 -92.23 109.97 15.19
N ILE A 440 -92.96 109.29 16.07
CA ILE A 440 -94.37 109.56 16.37
C ILE A 440 -94.50 110.31 17.70
N GLU A 441 -95.01 111.54 17.70
CA GLU A 441 -95.42 112.27 18.92
C GLU A 441 -96.68 111.63 19.52
N VAL A 442 -96.67 111.39 20.82
CA VAL A 442 -97.78 110.81 21.57
C VAL A 442 -98.70 111.95 21.98
N ASN A 443 -99.97 111.89 21.56
CA ASN A 443 -100.97 112.85 22.00
C ASN A 443 -101.55 112.42 23.36
N GLU A 444 -101.20 113.12 24.43
CA GLU A 444 -101.66 112.82 25.79
C GLU A 444 -103.14 113.18 26.00
N CYS A 445 -103.70 114.13 25.24
CA CYS A 445 -105.13 114.47 25.28
C CYS A 445 -106.05 113.33 24.80
N ASN A 446 -105.58 112.35 24.03
CA ASN A 446 -106.37 111.17 23.62
C ASN A 446 -106.89 110.37 24.82
N SER A 447 -106.22 110.44 25.98
CA SER A 447 -106.69 109.82 27.22
C SER A 447 -107.88 110.54 27.86
N SER A 448 -108.34 111.65 27.28
CA SER A 448 -109.39 112.56 27.81
C SER A 448 -109.17 113.01 29.26
N PRO A 449 -108.01 113.58 29.59
CA PRO A 449 -107.65 113.81 30.99
C PRO A 449 -108.31 115.05 31.64
N CYS A 450 -108.88 115.98 30.86
CA CYS A 450 -109.48 117.22 31.35
C CYS A 450 -110.95 117.05 31.76
N LEU A 451 -111.32 117.49 32.97
CA LEU A 451 -112.66 117.31 33.56
C LEU A 451 -113.49 118.60 33.56
N HIS A 452 -114.81 118.47 33.76
CA HIS A 452 -115.79 119.57 33.89
C HIS A 452 -115.88 120.51 32.68
N GLY A 453 -115.76 119.98 31.46
CA GLY A 453 -115.99 120.73 30.21
C GLY A 453 -114.85 121.69 29.82
N SER A 454 -113.67 121.52 30.40
CA SER A 454 -112.44 122.21 29.99
C SER A 454 -111.88 121.62 28.69
N THR A 455 -111.25 122.46 27.87
CA THR A 455 -110.61 122.02 26.62
C THR A 455 -109.17 121.57 26.91
N CYS A 456 -108.79 120.38 26.45
CA CYS A 456 -107.42 119.87 26.55
C CYS A 456 -106.56 120.41 25.41
N GLU A 457 -105.42 121.01 25.74
CA GLU A 457 -104.35 121.34 24.81
C GLU A 457 -103.17 120.39 25.04
N ASP A 458 -102.77 119.73 23.96
CA ASP A 458 -101.69 118.75 23.93
C ASP A 458 -100.33 119.43 23.92
N HIS A 459 -99.37 118.89 24.65
CA HIS A 459 -97.99 119.36 24.72
C HIS A 459 -97.04 118.17 24.74
N ILE A 460 -95.81 118.34 24.24
CA ILE A 460 -94.81 117.25 24.30
C ILE A 460 -94.66 116.75 25.74
N ASN A 461 -95.01 115.48 25.96
CA ASN A 461 -94.93 114.80 27.26
C ASN A 461 -95.85 115.43 28.34
N GLY A 462 -97.01 115.98 27.95
CA GLY A 462 -97.97 116.56 28.90
C GLY A 462 -99.19 117.21 28.25
N TYR A 463 -100.10 117.75 29.06
CA TYR A 463 -101.29 118.44 28.55
C TYR A 463 -101.71 119.55 29.50
N THR A 464 -102.40 120.57 28.97
CA THR A 464 -103.00 121.66 29.75
C THR A 464 -104.51 121.69 29.56
N CYS A 465 -105.26 121.76 30.67
CA CYS A 465 -106.71 121.93 30.63
C CYS A 465 -107.07 123.41 30.80
N LYS A 466 -107.70 124.02 29.79
CA LYS A 466 -108.19 125.40 29.88
C LYS A 466 -109.67 125.43 30.28
N CYS A 467 -109.95 126.04 31.43
CA CYS A 467 -111.30 126.21 31.98
C CYS A 467 -111.96 127.51 31.46
N ARG A 468 -113.28 127.52 31.25
CA ARG A 468 -114.04 128.74 30.88
C ARG A 468 -114.33 129.60 32.11
N GLN A 469 -114.27 130.92 31.96
CA GLN A 469 -114.52 131.90 33.03
C GLN A 469 -116.03 132.04 33.30
N GLY A 470 -116.46 131.79 34.54
CA GLY A 470 -117.83 131.91 35.03
C GLY A 470 -117.87 131.81 36.54
#